data_AF-A0A4Y2GPC6-F1
#
_entry.id   AF-A0A4Y2GPC6-F1
#
_cell.length_a   1.000
_cell.length_b   1.000
_cell.length_c   1.000
_cell.angle_alpha   90.00
_cell.angle_beta   90.00
_cell.angle_gamma   90.00
#
_symmetry.space_group_name_H-M   'P 1'
#
loop_
_entity.id
_entity.type
_entity.pdbx_description
1 polymer ?
#
loop_
_entity_poly.entity_id
_entity_poly.type
_entity_poly.pdbx_seq_one_letter_code
_entity_poly.pdbx_strand_id
1 'polypeptide(L)'
;MLVKVYGVDAVSKKCVFEWFKCFRDGKEDVKDEPRSGRPPTSTTPDKIERARRMLADDRRLCLRMIAEELKISLDSVSNIIHERMQKRKKKVNAFLTLRRSSNV
;
A
#
# COMPACT_ATOMS: atom_id res chain seq x y z
N MET A 1 2.86 -22.35 -33.67
CA MET A 1 3.25 -23.21 -32.53
C MET A 1 2.37 -22.94 -31.32
N LEU A 2 2.27 -21.69 -30.81
CA LEU A 2 1.37 -21.35 -29.69
C LEU A 2 -0.10 -21.75 -29.96
N VAL A 3 -0.65 -21.41 -31.12
CA VAL A 3 -2.03 -21.81 -31.50
C VAL A 3 -2.22 -23.34 -31.55
N LYS A 4 -1.17 -24.12 -31.84
CA LYS A 4 -1.26 -25.59 -31.84
C LYS A 4 -1.39 -26.17 -30.42
N VAL A 5 -0.90 -25.45 -29.40
CA VAL A 5 -0.89 -25.90 -28.00
C VAL A 5 -2.04 -25.27 -27.21
N TYR A 6 -2.29 -23.97 -27.41
CA TYR A 6 -3.24 -23.17 -26.63
C TYR A 6 -4.53 -22.82 -27.39
N GLY A 7 -4.63 -23.14 -28.69
CA GLY A 7 -5.84 -22.92 -29.48
C GLY A 7 -6.32 -21.47 -29.44
N VAL A 8 -7.55 -21.28 -28.96
CA VAL A 8 -8.23 -19.98 -28.84
C VAL A 8 -7.65 -19.08 -27.74
N ASP A 9 -6.99 -19.67 -26.73
CA ASP A 9 -6.36 -18.94 -25.62
C ASP A 9 -4.94 -18.49 -25.96
N ALA A 10 -4.47 -18.76 -27.17
CA ALA A 10 -3.17 -18.31 -27.63
C ALA A 10 -3.11 -16.79 -27.72
N VAL A 11 -2.03 -16.21 -27.21
CA VAL A 11 -1.76 -14.77 -27.33
C VAL A 11 -1.69 -14.34 -28.79
N SER A 12 -2.15 -13.12 -29.06
CA SER A 12 -2.15 -12.55 -30.42
C SER A 12 -0.73 -12.40 -30.96
N LYS A 13 -0.58 -12.45 -32.29
CA LYS A 13 0.71 -12.23 -32.97
C LYS A 13 1.35 -10.90 -32.53
N LYS A 14 0.55 -9.84 -32.35
CA LYS A 14 1.02 -8.52 -31.88
C LYS A 14 1.68 -8.62 -30.50
N CYS A 15 1.04 -9.29 -29.55
CA CYS A 15 1.58 -9.48 -28.19
C CYS A 15 2.91 -10.23 -28.22
N VAL A 16 3.04 -11.27 -29.06
CA VAL A 16 4.30 -12.02 -29.24
C VAL A 16 5.43 -11.11 -29.76
N PHE A 17 5.15 -10.22 -30.72
CA PHE A 17 6.16 -9.28 -31.22
C PHE A 17 6.56 -8.21 -30.19
N GLU A 18 5.61 -7.74 -29.37
CA GLU A 18 5.91 -6.82 -28.26
C GLU A 18 6.83 -7.47 -27.23
N TRP A 19 6.53 -8.70 -26.80
CA TRP A 19 7.41 -9.48 -25.91
C TRP A 19 8.78 -9.76 -26.52
N PHE A 20 8.83 -10.16 -27.80
CA PHE A 20 10.09 -10.39 -28.50
C PHE A 20 10.97 -9.13 -28.51
N LYS A 21 10.37 -7.96 -28.75
CA LYS A 21 11.08 -6.69 -28.68
C LYS A 21 11.60 -6.41 -27.26
N CYS A 22 10.76 -6.57 -26.23
CA CYS A 22 11.18 -6.37 -24.83
C CYS A 22 12.38 -7.24 -24.46
N PHE A 23 12.35 -8.53 -24.79
CA PHE A 23 13.45 -9.45 -24.51
C PHE A 23 14.72 -9.09 -25.30
N ARG A 24 14.59 -8.71 -26.57
CA ARG A 24 15.73 -8.24 -27.37
C ARG A 24 16.34 -6.96 -26.80
N ASP A 25 15.52 -6.10 -26.22
CA ASP A 25 15.94 -4.85 -25.59
C ASP A 25 16.46 -5.07 -24.14
N GLY A 26 16.63 -6.33 -23.70
CA GLY A 26 17.22 -6.70 -22.41
C GLY A 26 16.25 -6.67 -21.22
N LYS A 27 14.94 -6.49 -21.46
CA LYS A 27 13.92 -6.60 -20.41
C LYS A 27 13.55 -8.06 -20.20
N GLU A 28 14.13 -8.68 -19.18
CA GLU A 28 13.91 -10.09 -18.85
C GLU A 28 12.79 -10.33 -17.83
N ASP A 29 12.29 -9.27 -17.16
CA ASP A 29 11.19 -9.40 -16.21
C ASP A 29 9.87 -9.74 -16.94
N VAL A 30 9.25 -10.82 -16.50
CA VAL A 30 7.98 -11.33 -17.03
C VAL A 30 6.78 -10.72 -16.27
N LYS A 31 7.02 -10.04 -15.14
CA LYS A 31 5.97 -9.36 -14.39
C LYS A 31 5.52 -8.10 -15.11
N ASP A 32 4.23 -7.80 -14.97
CA ASP A 32 3.67 -6.52 -15.40
C ASP A 32 4.44 -5.37 -14.72
N GLU A 33 4.90 -4.41 -15.53
CA GLU A 33 5.38 -3.13 -15.01
C GLU A 33 4.27 -2.47 -14.18
N PRO A 34 4.61 -1.64 -13.17
CA PRO A 34 3.62 -0.92 -12.39
C PRO A 34 2.64 -0.19 -13.30
N ARG A 35 1.36 -0.58 -13.25
CA ARG A 35 0.33 0.05 -14.07
C ARG A 35 0.20 1.51 -13.69
N SER A 36 0.17 2.39 -14.69
CA SER A 36 -0.22 3.78 -14.50
C SER A 36 -1.72 3.84 -14.14
N GLY A 37 -2.01 3.74 -12.85
CA GLY A 37 -3.35 3.96 -12.31
C GLY A 37 -3.66 5.46 -12.19
N ARG A 38 -4.95 5.78 -12.06
CA ARG A 38 -5.37 7.13 -11.64
C ARG A 38 -4.76 7.40 -10.26
N PRO A 39 -3.98 8.48 -10.09
CA PRO A 39 -3.51 8.87 -8.76
C PRO A 39 -4.72 9.12 -7.86
N PRO A 40 -4.75 8.62 -6.62
CA PRO A 40 -5.83 8.92 -5.70
C PRO A 40 -5.90 10.44 -5.53
N THR A 41 -6.97 11.05 -6.02
CA THR A 41 -7.10 12.51 -6.14
C THR A 41 -7.23 13.17 -4.76
N SER A 42 -7.64 12.40 -3.76
CA SER A 42 -7.73 12.80 -2.36
C SER A 42 -6.41 12.72 -1.59
N THR A 43 -5.43 11.96 -2.08
CA THR A 43 -4.21 11.60 -1.34
C THR A 43 -3.00 12.36 -1.88
N THR A 44 -3.02 13.69 -1.74
CA THR A 44 -1.87 14.53 -2.10
C THR A 44 -0.72 14.35 -1.10
N PRO A 45 0.54 14.54 -1.51
CA PRO A 45 1.70 14.42 -0.61
C PRO A 45 1.59 15.28 0.65
N ASP A 46 1.05 16.50 0.52
CA ASP A 46 0.80 17.41 1.65
C ASP A 46 -0.17 16.81 2.68
N LYS A 47 -1.30 16.25 2.22
CA LYS A 47 -2.28 15.60 3.11
C LYS A 47 -1.71 14.37 3.81
N ILE A 48 -0.84 13.60 3.13
CA ILE A 48 -0.13 12.47 3.73
C ILE A 48 0.77 12.95 4.86
N GLU A 49 1.55 14.00 4.62
CA GLU A 49 2.49 14.51 5.61
C GLU A 49 1.79 15.17 6.81
N ARG A 50 0.67 15.86 6.57
CA ARG A 50 -0.16 16.39 7.65
C ARG A 50 -0.81 15.26 8.48
N ALA A 51 -1.32 14.20 7.84
CA ALA A 51 -1.82 13.02 8.54
C ALA A 51 -0.72 12.34 9.40
N ARG A 52 0.52 12.30 8.90
CA ARG A 52 1.68 11.77 9.63
C ARG A 52 2.00 12.58 10.88
N ARG A 53 2.03 13.91 10.77
CA ARG A 53 2.25 14.82 11.91
C ARG A 53 1.18 14.66 12.97
N MET A 54 -0.10 14.71 12.57
CA MET A 54 -1.23 14.49 13.48
C MET A 54 -1.09 13.17 14.26
N LEU A 55 -0.78 12.07 13.58
CA LEU A 55 -0.60 10.76 14.22
C LEU A 55 0.71 10.59 15.01
N ALA A 56 1.69 11.48 14.82
CA ALA A 56 2.89 11.54 15.63
C ALA A 56 2.64 12.30 16.94
N ASP A 57 1.87 13.39 16.86
CA ASP A 57 1.51 14.24 18.00
C ASP A 57 0.52 13.53 18.93
N ASP A 58 -0.52 12.90 18.37
CA ASP A 58 -1.45 12.07 19.13
C ASP A 58 -1.77 10.75 18.40
N ARG A 59 -1.23 9.66 18.95
CA ARG A 59 -1.45 8.31 18.44
C ARG A 59 -2.88 7.78 18.68
N ARG A 60 -3.67 8.45 19.53
CA ARG A 60 -5.05 8.08 19.84
C ARG A 60 -6.08 8.80 18.96
N LEU A 61 -5.63 9.66 18.05
CA LEU A 61 -6.52 10.36 17.12
C LEU A 61 -7.40 9.38 16.34
N CYS A 62 -8.71 9.64 16.36
CA CYS A 62 -9.67 8.85 15.61
C CYS A 62 -9.54 9.16 14.11
N LEU A 63 -9.70 8.12 13.27
CA LEU A 63 -9.79 8.23 11.81
C LEU A 63 -10.75 9.35 11.36
N ARG A 64 -11.86 9.53 12.09
CA ARG A 64 -12.86 10.57 11.82
C ARG A 64 -12.31 11.99 11.95
N MET A 65 -11.54 12.26 13.00
CA MET A 65 -10.96 13.59 13.23
C MET A 65 -9.95 13.95 12.13
N ILE A 66 -9.16 12.97 11.69
CA ILE A 66 -8.19 13.19 10.60
C ILE A 66 -8.91 13.43 9.27
N ALA A 67 -10.01 12.71 9.01
CA ALA A 67 -10.81 12.89 7.80
C ALA A 67 -11.45 14.28 7.72
N GLU A 68 -12.01 14.75 8.84
CA GLU A 68 -12.60 16.09 8.97
C GLU A 68 -11.55 17.19 8.78
N GLU A 69 -10.40 17.07 9.45
CA GLU A 69 -9.31 18.05 9.36
C GLU A 69 -8.71 18.15 7.95
N LEU A 70 -8.49 17.01 7.30
CA LEU A 70 -7.86 16.93 5.97
C LEU A 70 -8.87 17.07 4.82
N LYS A 71 -10.17 17.15 5.13
CA LYS A 71 -11.28 17.19 4.18
C LYS A 71 -11.14 16.08 3.13
N ILE A 72 -10.99 14.83 3.59
CA ILE A 72 -10.89 13.63 2.75
C ILE A 72 -11.80 12.53 3.28
N SER A 73 -12.13 11.56 2.43
CA SER A 73 -12.93 10.41 2.85
C SER A 73 -12.20 9.57 3.89
N LEU A 74 -12.97 8.92 4.77
CA LEU A 74 -12.44 7.95 5.75
C LEU A 74 -11.61 6.86 5.07
N ASP A 75 -12.06 6.36 3.92
CA ASP A 75 -11.33 5.36 3.14
C ASP A 75 -9.95 5.89 2.68
N SER A 76 -9.87 7.16 2.28
CA SER A 76 -8.59 7.77 1.91
C SER A 76 -7.64 7.85 3.12
N VAL A 77 -8.15 8.22 4.30
CA VAL A 77 -7.35 8.22 5.54
C VAL A 77 -6.87 6.81 5.88
N SER A 78 -7.77 5.82 5.78
CA SER A 78 -7.47 4.41 6.03
C SER A 78 -6.35 3.92 5.10
N ASN A 79 -6.44 4.24 3.80
CA ASN A 79 -5.42 3.90 2.81
C ASN A 79 -4.09 4.61 3.11
N ILE A 80 -4.11 5.88 3.51
CA ILE A 80 -2.89 6.62 3.91
C ILE A 80 -2.20 5.93 5.10
N ILE A 81 -2.97 5.53 6.10
CA ILE A 81 -2.42 4.85 7.29
C ILE A 81 -1.90 3.45 6.92
N HIS A 82 -2.64 2.70 6.12
CA HIS A 82 -2.31 1.31 5.79
C HIS A 82 -1.15 1.19 4.79
N GLU A 83 -1.19 1.93 3.68
CA GLU A 83 -0.19 1.85 2.61
C GLU A 83 1.06 2.68 2.89
N ARG A 84 0.92 3.87 3.51
CA ARG A 84 2.00 4.85 3.63
C ARG A 84 2.61 4.94 5.03
N MET A 85 2.00 4.28 6.01
CA MET A 85 2.46 4.24 7.41
C MET A 85 2.49 2.82 7.97
N GLN A 86 3.24 1.90 7.34
CA GLN A 86 3.56 0.56 7.89
C GLN A 86 4.17 0.64 9.31
N LYS A 87 3.35 0.92 10.34
CA LYS A 87 3.74 0.85 11.73
C LYS A 87 3.52 -0.60 12.15
N ARG A 88 4.62 -1.37 12.21
CA ARG A 88 4.65 -2.68 12.89
C ARG A 88 3.88 -2.58 14.22
N LYS A 89 2.90 -3.46 14.43
CA LYS A 89 2.26 -3.61 15.75
C LYS A 89 3.35 -3.94 16.78
N LYS A 90 3.72 -3.00 17.65
CA LYS A 90 4.46 -3.35 18.88
C LYS A 90 3.48 -4.05 19.81
N LYS A 91 3.69 -5.35 20.05
CA LYS A 91 3.00 -6.07 21.13
C LYS A 91 3.47 -5.45 22.44
N VAL A 92 2.60 -4.72 23.14
CA VAL A 92 2.85 -4.29 24.52
C VAL A 92 2.29 -5.39 25.41
N ASN A 93 3.17 -6.20 26.01
CA ASN A 93 2.77 -7.16 27.04
C ASN A 93 2.49 -6.39 28.34
N ALA A 94 1.26 -5.92 28.51
CA ALA A 94 0.82 -5.16 29.68
C ALA A 94 0.45 -6.06 30.89
N PHE A 95 1.24 -7.09 31.19
CA PHE A 95 0.92 -8.06 32.26
C PHE A 95 2.02 -8.35 33.27
N LEU A 96 3.15 -7.61 33.30
CA LEU A 96 4.27 -7.93 34.20
C LEU A 96 4.79 -6.80 35.11
N THR A 97 4.07 -5.68 35.28
CA THR A 97 4.54 -4.58 36.15
C THR A 97 3.71 -4.36 37.42
N LEU A 98 2.96 -5.36 37.89
CA LEU A 98 2.26 -5.24 39.18
C LEU A 98 2.29 -6.53 40.00
N ARG A 99 3.48 -7.03 40.34
CA ARG A 99 3.62 -7.96 41.48
C ARG A 99 5.06 -8.04 42.00
N ARG A 100 5.56 -6.96 42.62
CA ARG A 100 6.68 -7.03 43.58
C ARG A 100 6.75 -5.75 44.41
N SER A 101 5.70 -5.49 45.17
CA SER A 101 5.82 -4.83 46.47
C SER A 101 4.71 -5.44 47.35
N SER A 102 4.97 -5.50 48.66
CA SER A 102 4.24 -6.29 49.68
C SER A 102 4.74 -7.73 49.83
N ASN A 103 5.74 -7.90 50.69
CA ASN A 103 5.59 -8.70 51.91
C ASN A 103 6.38 -8.01 53.03
N VAL A 104 5.64 -7.67 54.09
CA VAL A 104 6.14 -7.41 55.45
C VAL A 104 6.77 -8.68 55.98
#